data_AF-A0A539DTD8-F1
#
_entry.id   AF-A0A539DTD8-F1
#
_cell.length_a   1.000
_cell.length_b   1.000
_cell.length_c   1.000
_cell.angle_alpha   90.00
_cell.angle_beta   90.00
_cell.angle_gamma   90.00
#
_symmetry.space_group_name_H-M   'P 1'
#
loop_
_entity.id
_entity.type
_entity.pdbx_description
1 polymer ?
#
loop_
_entity_poly.entity_id
_entity_poly.type
_entity_poly.pdbx_seq_one_letter_code
_entity_poly.pdbx_strand_id
1 'polypeptide(L)' 'YRVKEDNFLGQNHGKIQLLAEDKIVLMELVPDGIGGWLEREAALSLVE' A
#
# COMPACT_ATOMS: atom_id res chain seq x y z
N TYR A 1 -11.37 9.87 2.44
CA TYR A 1 -10.11 10.48 2.93
C TYR A 1 -9.30 10.94 1.71
N ARG A 2 -8.61 12.09 1.79
CA ARG A 2 -7.64 12.52 0.76
C ARG A 2 -6.25 12.09 1.20
N VAL A 3 -5.47 11.50 0.30
CA VAL A 3 -4.09 11.04 0.56
C VAL A 3 -3.11 11.68 -0.41
N LYS A 4 -1.84 11.70 -0.04
CA LYS A 4 -0.71 12.16 -0.84
C LYS A 4 0.35 11.07 -0.87
N GLU A 5 1.31 11.16 -1.79
CA GLU A 5 2.53 10.35 -1.76
C GLU A 5 3.18 10.44 -0.37
N ASP A 6 3.81 9.35 0.09
CA ASP A 6 4.32 9.15 1.46
C ASP A 6 3.28 9.01 2.59
N ASN A 7 1.98 9.16 2.34
CA ASN A 7 0.98 8.76 3.33
C ASN A 7 0.88 7.23 3.43
N PHE A 8 0.27 6.75 4.52
CA PHE A 8 0.03 5.32 4.75
C PHE A 8 -1.45 4.98 4.56
N LEU A 9 -1.71 3.81 3.98
CA LEU A 9 -3.04 3.24 3.74
C LEU A 9 -3.03 1.72 3.97
N GLY A 10 -4.22 1.13 4.06
CA GLY A 10 -4.38 -0.31 4.26
C GLY A 10 -4.16 -0.77 5.70
N GLN A 11 -4.29 -2.07 5.93
CA GLN A 11 -4.16 -2.68 7.27
C GLN A 11 -2.71 -3.05 7.62
N ASN A 12 -1.82 -3.06 6.63
CA ASN A 12 -0.45 -3.58 6.74
C ASN A 12 0.60 -2.48 6.62
N HIS A 13 0.33 -1.30 7.16
CA HIS A 13 1.23 -0.13 7.08
C HIS A 13 1.68 0.18 5.64
N GLY A 14 0.74 0.13 4.69
CA GLY A 14 1.03 0.31 3.27
C GLY A 14 1.47 1.74 2.96
N LYS A 15 2.76 1.96 2.70
CA LYS A 15 3.27 3.27 2.27
C LYS A 15 2.89 3.51 0.82
N ILE A 16 2.27 4.66 0.52
CA ILE A 16 1.93 5.04 -0.87
C ILE A 16 3.22 5.32 -1.63
N GLN A 17 3.45 4.55 -2.70
CA GLN A 17 4.59 4.69 -3.61
C GLN A 17 4.22 5.49 -4.86
N LEU A 18 2.98 5.35 -5.34
CA LEU A 18 2.49 6.03 -6.54
C LEU A 18 1.01 6.36 -6.40
N LEU A 19 0.65 7.57 -6.81
CA LEU A 19 -0.73 7.97 -7.07
C LEU A 19 -0.93 8.19 -8.56
N ALA A 20 -1.78 7.38 -9.19
CA ALA A 20 -2.25 7.57 -10.55
C ALA A 20 -3.77 7.86 -10.53
N GLU A 21 -4.31 8.30 -11.66
CA GLU A 21 -5.73 8.64 -11.77
C GLU A 21 -6.65 7.43 -11.55
N ASP A 22 -6.22 6.24 -11.95
CA ASP A 22 -6.99 4.99 -11.94
C ASP A 22 -6.54 4.01 -10.85
N LYS A 23 -5.41 4.24 -10.19
CA LYS A 23 -4.87 3.33 -9.17
C LYS A 23 -3.93 4.00 -8.17
N ILE A 24 -3.81 3.36 -7.02
CA ILE A 24 -2.83 3.67 -5.98
C ILE A 24 -1.93 2.45 -5.80
N VAL A 25 -0.62 2.66 -5.82
CA VAL A 25 0.38 1.61 -5.53
C VAL A 25 0.93 1.81 -4.13
N LEU A 26 0.93 0.72 -3.36
CA LEU A 26 1.32 0.66 -1.96
C LEU A 26 2.47 -0.35 -1.77
N MET A 27 3.37 -0.06 -0.83
CA MET A 27 4.30 -1.03 -0.28
C MET A 27 3.85 -1.43 1.13
N GLU A 28 3.36 -2.65 1.30
CA GLU A 28 2.90 -3.18 2.58
C GLU A 28 3.99 -4.00 3.28
N LEU A 29 3.96 -3.98 4.61
CA LEU A 29 4.74 -4.90 5.44
C LEU A 29 3.84 -6.04 5.89
N VAL A 30 4.07 -7.24 5.34
CA VAL A 30 3.27 -8.43 5.63
C VAL A 30 4.11 -9.41 6.46
N PRO A 31 3.53 -10.10 7.46
CA PRO A 31 4.26 -11.12 8.21
C PRO A 31 4.71 -12.27 7.30
N ASP A 32 5.95 -12.73 7.47
CA ASP A 32 6.52 -13.86 6.72
C ASP A 32 6.13 -15.25 7.26
N GLY A 33 5.42 -15.29 8.39
CA GLY A 33 5.01 -16.52 9.06
C GLY A 33 6.05 -17.16 9.98
N ILE A 34 7.27 -16.62 10.03
CA ILE A 34 8.36 -17.07 10.93
C ILE A 34 8.84 -15.96 11.88
N GLY A 35 8.14 -14.83 11.93
CA GLY A 35 8.37 -13.73 12.87
C GLY A 35 9.07 -12.51 12.26
N GLY A 36 9.33 -12.53 10.95
CA GLY A 36 9.83 -11.40 10.18
C GLY A 36 8.73 -10.69 9.40
N TRP A 37 9.16 -9.70 8.61
CA TRP A 37 8.32 -8.89 7.75
C TRP A 37 8.87 -8.94 6.33
N LEU A 38 7.97 -9.04 5.35
CA LEU A 38 8.30 -8.91 3.95
C LEU A 38 7.60 -7.68 3.36
N GLU A 39 8.31 -6.99 2.49
CA GLU A 39 7.75 -5.93 1.66
C GLU A 39 6.94 -6.56 0.52
N ARG A 40 5.69 -6.14 0.37
CA ARG A 40 4.80 -6.61 -0.71
C ARG A 40 4.18 -5.41 -1.41
N GLU A 41 4.35 -5.37 -2.72
CA GLU A 41 3.62 -4.42 -3.56
C GLU A 41 2.14 -4.80 -3.62
N ALA A 42 1.26 -3.83 -3.40
CA ALA A 42 -0.17 -3.95 -3.55
C ALA A 42 -0.71 -2.78 -4.37
N ALA A 43 -1.75 -3.02 -5.17
CA ALA A 43 -2.42 -1.98 -5.94
C ALA A 43 -3.90 -1.92 -5.59
N LEU A 44 -4.40 -0.71 -5.34
CA LEU A 44 -5.83 -0.43 -5.21
C LEU A 44 -6.29 0.27 -6.49
N SER A 45 -7.17 -0.39 -7.24
CA SER A 45 -7.81 0.23 -8.40
C SER A 45 -8.96 1.12 -7.95
N LEU A 46 -9.12 2.27 -8.61
CA LEU A 46 -10.32 3.08 -8.49
C LEU A 46 -11.44 2.38 -9.27
N VAL A 47 -12.39 1.78 -8.55
CA VAL A 47 -13.62 1.25 -9.16
C VAL A 47 -14.65 2.38 -9.14
N GLU A 48 -15.20 2.68 -10.31
CA GLU A 48 -16.29 3.66 -10.50
C GLU A 48 -17.56 3.28 -9.73
#